data_AF-A0A5B6YFR9-F1
#
_entry.id   AF-A0A5B6YFR9-F1
#
_cell.length_a   1.000
_cell.length_b   1.000
_cell.length_c   1.000
_cell.angle_alpha   90.00
_cell.angle_beta   90.00
_cell.angle_gamma   90.00
#
_symmetry.space_group_name_H-M   'P 1'
#
loop_
_entity.id
_entity.type
_entity.pdbx_description
1 polymer ?
#
loop_
_entity_poly.entity_id
_entity_poly.type
_entity_poly.pdbx_seq_one_letter_code
_entity_poly.pdbx_strand_id
1 'polypeptide(L)'
;YLNVGPTHPEAAQLIDLRGPKMELLYDFPTYLEPHYAQMIKAEKLKPITIYPVAENNKPGAIKTAEEARIERKGSRVDVYGLVVRTHFTPDIVRVNEGDDVYFHWTN
;
A
#
# COMPACT_ATOMS: atom_id res chain seq x y z
N TYR A 1 28.33 -9.67 -5.30
CA TYR A 1 27.77 -8.30 -5.18
C TYR A 1 28.85 -7.31 -4.80
N LEU A 2 28.59 -6.00 -4.94
CA LEU A 2 29.45 -4.98 -4.35
C LEU A 2 29.36 -5.06 -2.81
N ASN A 3 30.43 -4.69 -2.13
CA ASN A 3 30.45 -4.58 -0.67
C ASN A 3 29.54 -3.42 -0.24
N VAL A 4 28.64 -3.66 0.71
CA VAL A 4 27.66 -2.68 1.22
C VAL A 4 27.78 -2.45 2.73
N GLY A 5 28.91 -2.86 3.33
CA GLY A 5 29.15 -2.77 4.77
C GLY A 5 28.93 -4.11 5.49
N PRO A 6 28.75 -4.11 6.82
CA PRO A 6 28.73 -5.35 7.61
C PRO A 6 27.57 -6.30 7.27
N THR A 7 26.41 -5.76 6.94
CA THR A 7 25.21 -6.56 6.65
C THR A 7 25.04 -6.68 5.14
N HIS A 8 25.32 -7.87 4.62
CA HIS A 8 25.17 -8.18 3.20
C HIS A 8 23.75 -8.68 2.90
N PRO A 9 23.26 -8.50 1.66
CA PRO A 9 22.05 -9.17 1.21
C PRO A 9 22.30 -10.67 0.98
N GLU A 10 21.24 -11.46 1.04
CA GLU A 10 21.29 -12.87 0.65
C GLU A 10 21.26 -13.01 -0.88
N ALA A 11 21.85 -14.08 -1.40
CA ALA A 11 21.87 -14.39 -2.83
C ALA A 11 20.69 -15.29 -3.21
N ALA A 12 19.75 -14.78 -4.01
CA ALA A 12 18.73 -15.60 -4.65
C ALA A 12 19.13 -15.89 -6.10
N GLN A 13 19.19 -17.17 -6.44
CA GLN A 13 19.68 -17.63 -7.74
C GLN A 13 18.56 -18.25 -8.57
N LEU A 14 18.39 -17.75 -9.79
CA LEU A 14 17.50 -18.36 -10.79
C LEU A 14 18.32 -19.35 -11.63
N ILE A 15 17.97 -20.62 -11.52
CA ILE A 15 18.63 -21.72 -12.23
C ILE A 15 17.65 -22.31 -13.26
N ASP A 16 18.08 -22.38 -14.52
CA ASP A 16 17.38 -23.09 -15.59
C ASP A 16 17.61 -24.59 -15.48
N LEU A 17 16.52 -25.34 -15.53
CA LEU A 17 16.49 -26.81 -15.46
C LEU A 17 15.92 -27.43 -16.75
N ARG A 18 15.70 -26.64 -17.81
CA ARG A 18 15.07 -27.12 -19.07
C ARG A 18 15.99 -28.00 -19.92
N GLY A 19 17.30 -27.80 -19.80
CA GLY A 19 18.32 -28.52 -20.55
C GLY A 19 18.81 -29.80 -19.84
N PRO A 20 19.78 -30.51 -20.45
CA PRO A 20 20.41 -31.68 -19.82
C PRO A 20 21.34 -31.33 -18.65
N LYS A 21 21.66 -30.04 -18.46
CA LYS A 21 22.48 -29.51 -17.36
C LYS A 21 21.79 -28.28 -16.76
N MET A 22 21.98 -28.08 -15.46
CA MET A 22 21.53 -26.87 -14.78
C MET A 22 22.36 -25.66 -15.22
N GLU A 23 21.70 -24.55 -15.51
CA GLU A 23 22.37 -23.30 -15.91
C GLU A 23 21.96 -22.17 -14.97
N LEU A 24 22.93 -21.49 -14.33
CA LEU A 24 22.65 -20.29 -13.55
C LEU A 24 22.33 -19.14 -14.51
N LEU A 25 21.07 -18.67 -14.50
CA LEU A 25 20.62 -17.58 -15.36
C LEU A 25 20.83 -16.21 -14.71
N TYR A 26 20.61 -16.14 -13.40
CA TYR A 26 20.60 -14.87 -12.68
C TYR A 26 20.90 -15.06 -11.20
N ASP A 27 21.58 -14.07 -10.62
CA ASP A 27 21.86 -13.97 -9.20
C ASP A 27 21.42 -12.57 -8.75
N PHE A 28 20.52 -12.49 -7.78
CA PHE A 28 19.99 -11.21 -7.30
C PHE A 28 19.99 -11.09 -5.78
N PRO A 29 20.32 -9.89 -5.26
CA PRO A 29 20.34 -9.66 -3.83
C PRO A 29 18.91 -9.64 -3.27
N THR A 30 18.71 -10.26 -2.13
CA THR A 30 17.47 -10.22 -1.35
C THR A 30 17.73 -9.68 0.05
N TYR A 31 16.73 -9.03 0.64
CA TYR A 31 16.80 -8.43 1.97
C TYR A 31 15.91 -9.21 2.94
N LEU A 32 16.35 -9.36 4.19
CA LEU A 32 15.67 -10.11 5.28
C LEU A 32 15.56 -11.63 5.08
N GLU A 33 16.59 -12.27 4.51
CA GLU A 33 16.76 -13.74 4.51
C GLU A 33 15.49 -14.55 4.19
N PRO A 34 14.93 -14.46 2.97
CA PRO A 34 13.74 -15.22 2.61
C PRO A 34 14.00 -16.73 2.66
N HIS A 35 13.32 -17.44 3.56
CA HIS A 35 13.52 -18.89 3.76
C HIS A 35 12.84 -19.79 2.73
N TYR A 36 11.74 -19.33 2.13
CA TYR A 36 10.95 -20.11 1.17
C TYR A 36 10.41 -19.22 0.05
N ALA A 37 10.29 -19.79 -1.15
CA ALA A 37 9.66 -19.17 -2.30
C ALA A 37 8.72 -20.15 -3.02
N GLN A 38 7.66 -19.63 -3.63
CA GLN A 38 6.74 -20.40 -4.46
C GLN A 38 6.48 -19.65 -5.76
N MET A 39 6.38 -20.38 -6.86
CA MET A 39 6.06 -19.84 -8.18
C MET A 39 4.69 -20.33 -8.65
N ILE A 40 3.95 -19.45 -9.33
CA ILE A 40 2.68 -19.76 -9.97
C ILE A 40 2.64 -19.08 -11.35
N LYS A 41 1.98 -19.71 -12.33
CA LYS A 41 1.76 -19.09 -13.63
C LYS A 41 0.94 -17.81 -13.49
N ALA A 42 1.38 -16.73 -14.15
CA ALA A 42 0.71 -15.43 -14.09
C ALA A 42 -0.79 -15.50 -14.47
N GLU A 43 -1.16 -16.33 -15.45
CA GLU A 43 -2.55 -16.54 -15.89
C GLU A 43 -3.50 -17.04 -14.77
N LYS A 44 -2.96 -17.62 -13.70
CA LYS A 44 -3.74 -18.07 -12.54
C LYS A 44 -4.07 -16.93 -11.57
N LEU A 45 -3.39 -15.79 -11.66
CA LEU A 45 -3.62 -14.63 -10.81
C LEU A 45 -4.64 -13.70 -11.47
N LYS A 46 -5.65 -13.31 -10.70
CA LYS A 46 -6.69 -12.35 -11.12
C LYS A 46 -6.81 -11.22 -10.09
N PRO A 47 -5.78 -10.38 -9.92
CA PRO A 47 -5.81 -9.29 -8.96
C PRO A 47 -6.82 -8.22 -9.38
N ILE A 48 -7.46 -7.58 -8.40
CA ILE A 48 -8.18 -6.34 -8.63
C ILE A 48 -7.17 -5.20 -8.85
N THR A 49 -7.51 -4.24 -9.70
CA THR A 49 -6.68 -3.05 -9.95
C THR A 49 -7.09 -1.85 -9.11
N ILE A 50 -8.36 -1.82 -8.67
CA ILE A 50 -8.96 -0.74 -7.89
C ILE A 50 -9.88 -1.37 -6.85
N TYR A 51 -9.86 -0.85 -5.62
CA TYR A 51 -10.82 -1.26 -4.59
C TYR A 51 -12.21 -0.69 -4.91
N PRO A 52 -13.28 -1.51 -4.88
CA PRO A 52 -14.63 -1.00 -5.11
C PRO A 52 -15.08 -0.07 -3.98
N VAL A 53 -15.27 1.22 -4.28
CA VAL A 53 -15.73 2.22 -3.29
C VAL A 53 -17.07 1.83 -2.67
N ALA A 54 -17.97 1.21 -3.44
CA ALA A 54 -19.27 0.74 -2.97
C ALA A 54 -19.16 -0.30 -1.82
N GLU A 55 -18.08 -1.09 -1.81
CA GLU A 55 -17.80 -2.14 -0.83
C GLU A 55 -16.98 -1.64 0.37
N ASN A 56 -16.57 -0.36 0.37
CA ASN A 56 -15.83 0.21 1.48
C ASN A 56 -16.76 0.45 2.69
N ASN A 57 -16.73 -0.49 3.64
CA ASN A 57 -17.50 -0.44 4.89
C ASN A 57 -16.63 -0.07 6.10
N LYS A 58 -15.44 0.51 5.87
CA LYS A 58 -14.56 0.93 6.97
C LYS A 58 -15.22 2.08 7.75
N PRO A 59 -15.03 2.16 9.08
CA PRO A 59 -15.48 3.31 9.86
C PRO A 59 -14.95 4.61 9.28
N GLY A 60 -15.84 5.56 9.01
CA GLY A 60 -15.50 6.87 8.43
C GLY A 60 -15.26 6.88 6.92
N ALA A 61 -15.46 5.76 6.21
CA ALA A 61 -15.51 5.77 4.77
C ALA A 61 -16.68 6.65 4.27
N ILE A 62 -16.41 7.43 3.24
CA ILE A 62 -17.45 8.15 2.48
C ILE A 62 -17.40 7.73 1.03
N LYS A 63 -18.55 7.69 0.36
CA LYS A 63 -18.65 7.17 -1.02
C LYS A 63 -18.75 8.27 -2.07
N THR A 64 -19.16 9.46 -1.65
CA THR A 64 -19.32 10.61 -2.53
C THR A 64 -18.79 11.90 -1.89
N ALA A 65 -18.60 12.94 -2.70
CA ALA A 65 -18.09 14.22 -2.22
C ALA A 65 -19.11 14.94 -1.31
N GLU A 66 -20.40 14.67 -1.47
CA GLU A 66 -21.49 15.26 -0.68
C GLU A 66 -21.50 14.77 0.77
N GLU A 67 -20.93 13.60 1.02
CA GLU A 67 -20.78 13.03 2.37
C GLU A 67 -19.59 13.64 3.14
N ALA A 68 -18.73 14.39 2.44
CA ALA A 68 -17.55 15.01 3.03
C ALA A 68 -17.94 16.10 4.02
N ARG A 69 -17.35 16.05 5.22
CA ARG A 69 -17.73 16.91 6.33
C ARG A 69 -16.66 16.94 7.41
N ILE A 70 -16.76 17.94 8.27
CA ILE A 70 -15.94 18.07 9.47
C ILE A 70 -16.89 18.05 10.66
N GLU A 71 -16.75 17.06 11.54
CA GLU A 71 -17.52 16.94 12.77
C GLU A 71 -16.64 17.30 13.98
N ARG A 72 -17.19 18.10 14.90
CA ARG A 72 -16.51 18.46 16.16
C ARG A 72 -17.28 17.93 17.37
N LYS A 73 -16.57 17.28 18.28
CA LYS A 73 -17.08 16.78 19.57
C LYS A 73 -16.10 17.17 20.69
N GLY A 74 -16.31 18.35 21.26
CA GLY A 74 -15.34 18.95 22.21
C GLY A 74 -14.04 19.32 21.50
N SER A 75 -12.90 18.84 22.02
CA SER A 75 -11.57 18.99 21.40
C SER A 75 -11.30 18.01 20.27
N ARG A 76 -12.16 16.98 20.08
CA ARG A 76 -12.01 16.02 18.99
C ARG A 76 -12.64 16.55 17.70
N VAL A 77 -11.89 16.49 16.60
CA VAL A 77 -12.32 16.86 15.26
C VAL A 77 -12.14 15.67 14.31
N ASP A 78 -13.23 15.17 13.74
CA ASP A 78 -13.21 14.12 12.73
C ASP A 78 -13.47 14.74 11.34
N VAL A 79 -12.50 14.60 10.44
CA VAL A 79 -12.57 15.04 9.04
C VAL A 79 -12.88 13.82 8.18
N TYR A 80 -14.04 13.80 7.55
CA TYR A 80 -14.42 12.77 6.59
C TYR A 80 -14.28 13.36 5.20
N GLY A 81 -13.42 12.77 4.37
CA GLY A 81 -13.10 13.39 3.10
C GLY A 81 -12.77 12.44 1.97
N LEU A 82 -12.98 12.96 0.75
CA LEU A 82 -12.73 12.29 -0.51
C LEU A 82 -11.46 12.87 -1.13
N VAL A 83 -10.61 11.99 -1.63
CA VAL A 83 -9.34 12.34 -2.27
C VAL A 83 -9.41 11.89 -3.72
N VAL A 84 -9.58 12.84 -4.62
CA VAL A 84 -9.44 12.60 -6.05
C VAL A 84 -8.08 13.17 -6.47
N ARG A 85 -7.49 12.68 -7.57
CA ARG A 85 -6.21 13.20 -8.05
C ARG A 85 -6.18 14.73 -8.02
N THR A 86 -5.20 15.28 -7.29
CA THR A 86 -4.96 16.74 -7.15
C THR A 86 -6.01 17.50 -6.32
N HIS A 87 -7.08 16.88 -5.83
CA HIS A 87 -8.16 17.55 -5.10
C HIS A 87 -8.58 16.79 -3.83
N PHE A 88 -8.74 17.53 -2.75
CA PHE A 88 -9.31 17.05 -1.50
C PHE A 88 -10.66 17.71 -1.28
N THR A 89 -11.63 16.94 -0.79
CA THR A 89 -12.91 17.46 -0.34
C THR A 89 -13.14 16.98 1.09
N PRO A 90 -13.20 17.87 2.11
CA PRO A 90 -12.94 19.32 2.03
C PRO A 90 -11.46 19.63 1.79
N ASP A 91 -11.18 20.78 1.18
CA ASP A 91 -9.83 21.30 0.89
C ASP A 91 -9.27 22.19 2.02
N ILE A 92 -10.15 22.77 2.84
CA ILE A 92 -9.79 23.61 4.00
C ILE A 92 -10.38 23.01 5.28
N VAL A 93 -9.50 22.63 6.21
CA VAL A 93 -9.87 22.17 7.56
C VAL A 93 -9.42 23.21 8.59
N ARG A 94 -10.37 23.78 9.33
CA ARG A 94 -10.10 24.76 10.40
C ARG A 94 -10.26 24.10 11.77
N VAL A 95 -9.22 24.23 12.61
CA VAL A 95 -9.16 23.68 13.98
C VAL A 95 -8.60 24.70 14.94
N ASN A 96 -8.74 24.43 16.24
CA ASN A 96 -8.19 25.25 17.32
C ASN A 96 -6.90 24.61 17.84
N GLU A 97 -6.05 25.42 18.47
CA GLU A 97 -4.90 24.91 19.22
C GLU A 97 -5.36 23.93 20.31
N GLY A 98 -4.73 22.76 20.37
CA GLY A 98 -5.06 21.69 21.32
C GLY A 98 -6.14 20.70 20.86
N ASP A 99 -6.65 20.81 19.63
CA ASP A 99 -7.59 19.83 19.07
C ASP A 99 -6.91 18.49 18.71
N ASP A 100 -7.60 17.37 18.98
CA ASP A 100 -7.25 16.05 18.47
C ASP A 100 -7.96 15.83 17.12
N VAL A 101 -7.19 15.80 16.03
CA VAL A 101 -7.72 15.77 14.65
C VAL A 101 -7.54 14.40 14.01
N TYR A 102 -8.64 13.80 13.59
CA TYR A 102 -8.69 12.50 12.91
C TYR A 102 -9.13 12.68 11.47
N PHE A 103 -8.32 12.21 10.52
CA PHE A 103 -8.64 12.25 9.09
C PHE A 103 -9.06 10.87 8.58
N HIS A 104 -10.25 10.81 8.00
CA HIS A 104 -10.84 9.64 7.36
C HIS A 104 -10.89 9.88 5.85
N TRP A 105 -9.81 9.53 5.16
CA TRP A 105 -9.68 9.73 3.71
C TRP A 105 -10.14 8.51 2.92
N THR A 106 -11.04 8.73 1.97
CA THR A 106 -11.41 7.75 0.93
C THR A 106 -10.88 8.24 -0.41
N ASN A 107 -10.23 7.38 -1.20
CA ASN A 107 -9.73 7.67 -2.55
C ASN A 107 -10.52 6.82 -3.55
#